data_AF-A0A918FB31-F1
#
_entry.id   AF-A0A918FB31-F1
#
_cell.length_a   1.000
_cell.length_b   1.000
_cell.length_c   1.000
_cell.angle_alpha   90.00
_cell.angle_beta   90.00
_cell.angle_gamma   90.00
#
_symmetry.space_group_name_H-M   'P 1'
#
loop_
_entity.id
_entity.type
_entity.pdbx_description
1 polymer ?
#
loop_
_entity_poly.entity_id
_entity_poly.type
_entity_poly.pdbx_seq_one_letter_code
_entity_poly.pdbx_strand_id
1 'polypeptide(L)'
;MIRTVRALPALLLTPVLLAACGTEDAGAADPAELKARAEALGIHPDAVYVTEAPGGYTLAQQSVGVYGGDGFSATYVSRKNGSQLQLTVDRGTMTAETCPTQPPADDSGTPADCTREGDLWYRGGGGEYVVPKKGFLVRIGGEGVPRDVLREAAEKVHQPSAGELDTLLPPAPAGGEPVERGDLPPEGDGAPDNNVDVGG
;
A
#
# COMPACT_ATOMS: atom_id res chain seq x y z
N MET A 1 -17.69 66.12 -49.17
CA MET A 1 -16.65 66.81 -48.37
C MET A 1 -16.40 65.93 -47.14
N ILE A 2 -15.44 65.00 -47.18
CA ILE A 2 -14.09 65.08 -46.54
C ILE A 2 -14.24 65.55 -45.08
N ARG A 3 -14.02 64.72 -44.04
CA ARG A 3 -12.70 64.22 -43.59
C ARG A 3 -12.74 62.97 -42.71
N THR A 4 -11.66 62.23 -42.86
CA THR A 4 -11.23 60.98 -42.24
C THR A 4 -10.21 61.22 -41.10
N VAL A 5 -10.02 60.17 -40.27
CA VAL A 5 -8.85 59.80 -39.42
C VAL A 5 -8.69 60.47 -38.02
N ARG A 6 -8.77 59.68 -36.93
CA ARG A 6 -7.59 59.08 -36.24
C ARG A 6 -7.97 58.07 -35.14
N ALA A 7 -7.36 56.90 -35.25
CA ALA A 7 -7.37 55.80 -34.30
C ALA A 7 -6.41 56.05 -33.13
N LEU A 8 -6.74 55.48 -31.96
CA LEU A 8 -5.81 55.16 -30.87
C LEU A 8 -6.39 53.96 -30.10
N PRO A 9 -5.71 52.80 -30.08
CA PRO A 9 -6.14 51.64 -29.31
C PRO A 9 -5.57 51.74 -27.90
N ALA A 10 -6.43 51.92 -26.90
CA ALA A 10 -6.02 51.77 -25.50
C ALA A 10 -6.14 50.29 -25.12
N LEU A 11 -4.97 49.63 -25.10
CA LEU A 11 -4.70 48.39 -24.39
C LEU A 11 -5.32 48.46 -22.97
N LEU A 12 -6.27 47.57 -22.66
CA LEU A 12 -6.55 47.17 -21.30
C LEU A 12 -6.47 45.65 -21.27
N LEU A 13 -5.31 45.17 -20.82
CA LEU A 13 -5.08 43.78 -20.44
C LEU A 13 -6.05 43.42 -19.31
N THR A 14 -7.03 42.59 -19.62
CA THR A 14 -7.76 41.81 -18.63
C THR A 14 -6.84 40.70 -18.11
N PRO A 15 -6.58 40.62 -16.79
CA PRO A 15 -5.92 39.45 -16.23
C PRO A 15 -6.90 38.29 -16.33
N VAL A 16 -6.56 37.33 -17.19
CA VAL A 16 -7.16 36.01 -17.24
C VAL A 16 -6.88 35.36 -15.87
N LEU A 17 -7.87 35.36 -14.99
CA LEU A 17 -7.89 34.51 -13.81
C LEU A 17 -8.15 33.08 -14.29
N LEU A 18 -7.07 32.41 -14.71
CA LEU A 18 -7.03 30.96 -14.79
C LEU A 18 -7.18 30.43 -13.36
N ALA A 19 -8.42 30.18 -12.95
CA ALA A 19 -8.70 29.19 -11.92
C ALA A 19 -8.30 27.83 -12.51
N ALA A 20 -7.01 27.50 -12.38
CA ALA A 20 -6.55 26.14 -12.50
C ALA A 20 -7.09 25.38 -11.29
N CYS A 21 -8.29 24.81 -11.42
CA CYS A 21 -8.59 23.57 -10.73
C CYS A 21 -7.64 22.55 -11.34
N GLY A 22 -6.46 22.43 -10.73
CA GLY A 22 -5.55 21.33 -11.00
C GLY A 22 -6.30 20.07 -10.60
N THR A 23 -6.83 19.36 -11.57
CA THR A 23 -6.99 17.91 -11.44
C THR A 23 -5.55 17.40 -11.43
N GLU A 24 -4.93 17.46 -10.25
CA GLU A 24 -3.72 16.71 -9.99
C GLU A 24 -4.08 15.25 -10.23
N ASP A 25 -3.68 14.73 -11.40
CA ASP A 25 -3.40 13.31 -11.53
C ASP A 25 -2.57 13.00 -10.29
N ALA A 26 -3.13 12.21 -9.38
CA ALA A 26 -2.40 11.71 -8.23
C ALA A 26 -1.31 10.79 -8.81
N GLY A 27 -0.22 11.41 -9.22
CA GLY A 27 0.85 10.75 -9.94
C GLY A 27 1.36 9.58 -9.11
N ALA A 28 2.00 8.64 -9.79
CA ALA A 28 2.75 7.59 -9.13
C ALA A 28 3.63 8.22 -8.03
N ALA A 29 3.71 7.58 -6.86
CA ALA A 29 4.54 8.06 -5.79
C ALA A 29 6.00 8.25 -6.27
N ASP A 30 6.72 9.21 -5.68
CA ASP A 30 8.15 9.36 -5.96
C ASP A 30 8.86 8.05 -5.62
N PRO A 31 9.56 7.40 -6.59
CA PRO A 31 10.23 6.14 -6.35
C PRO A 31 11.28 6.20 -5.24
N ALA A 32 11.95 7.33 -5.05
CA ALA A 32 12.96 7.50 -4.00
C ALA A 32 12.31 7.57 -2.61
N GLU A 33 11.16 8.25 -2.52
CA GLU A 33 10.40 8.34 -1.28
C GLU A 33 9.76 7.01 -0.89
N LEU A 34 9.10 6.34 -1.85
CA LEU A 34 8.55 5.00 -1.64
C LEU A 34 9.63 4.04 -1.17
N LYS A 35 10.81 4.07 -1.82
CA LYS A 35 11.96 3.27 -1.41
C LYS A 35 12.38 3.57 0.03
N ALA A 36 12.59 4.84 0.38
CA ALA A 36 13.05 5.21 1.71
C ALA A 36 12.06 4.79 2.82
N ARG A 37 10.75 5.01 2.59
CA ARG A 37 9.69 4.62 3.53
C ARG A 37 9.57 3.10 3.67
N ALA A 38 9.64 2.36 2.57
CA ALA A 38 9.58 0.90 2.57
C ALA A 38 10.80 0.28 3.27
N GLU A 39 12.01 0.73 2.93
CA GLU A 39 13.27 0.24 3.53
C GLU A 39 13.33 0.53 5.03
N ALA A 40 12.81 1.67 5.49
CA ALA A 40 12.70 1.99 6.92
C ALA A 40 11.83 1.00 7.71
N LEU A 41 10.94 0.28 7.03
CA LEU A 41 10.07 -0.76 7.63
C LEU A 41 10.55 -2.18 7.31
N GLY A 42 11.68 -2.34 6.58
CA GLY A 42 12.17 -3.66 6.15
C GLY A 42 11.38 -4.27 4.99
N ILE A 43 10.62 -3.47 4.25
CA ILE A 43 9.80 -3.91 3.12
C ILE A 43 10.58 -3.66 1.82
N HIS A 44 10.56 -4.62 0.90
CA HIS A 44 11.12 -4.44 -0.43
C HIS A 44 10.31 -3.38 -1.22
N PRO A 45 10.93 -2.34 -1.79
CA PRO A 45 10.20 -1.25 -2.46
C PRO A 45 9.23 -1.74 -3.55
N ASP A 46 9.67 -2.69 -4.38
CA ASP A 46 8.82 -3.23 -5.46
C ASP A 46 7.68 -4.14 -4.97
N ALA A 47 7.63 -4.48 -3.67
CA ALA A 47 6.54 -5.27 -3.07
C ALA A 47 5.37 -4.38 -2.59
N VAL A 48 5.50 -3.06 -2.61
CA VAL A 48 4.46 -2.14 -2.11
C VAL A 48 3.34 -2.00 -3.14
N TYR A 49 2.17 -2.55 -2.82
CA TYR A 49 0.96 -2.49 -3.64
C TYR A 49 -0.25 -2.08 -2.81
N VAL A 50 -1.19 -1.41 -3.47
CA VAL A 50 -2.49 -1.02 -2.92
C VAL A 50 -3.62 -1.57 -3.80
N THR A 51 -4.84 -1.55 -3.26
CA THR A 51 -6.05 -1.95 -3.98
C THR A 51 -7.26 -1.16 -3.48
N GLU A 52 -8.33 -1.21 -4.25
CA GLU A 52 -9.66 -0.71 -3.90
C GLU A 52 -10.66 -1.87 -4.01
N ALA A 53 -11.59 -1.96 -3.06
CA ALA A 53 -12.64 -2.97 -3.08
C ALA A 53 -14.02 -2.32 -2.86
N PRO A 54 -15.06 -2.78 -3.57
CA PRO A 54 -16.43 -2.34 -3.33
C PRO A 54 -16.88 -2.74 -1.93
N GLY A 55 -17.87 -2.04 -1.37
CA GLY A 55 -18.42 -2.35 -0.05
C GLY A 55 -17.90 -1.46 1.08
N GLY A 56 -17.02 -0.51 0.79
CA GLY A 56 -16.53 0.45 1.79
C GLY A 56 -15.39 -0.10 2.64
N TYR A 57 -14.54 -0.92 2.02
CA TYR A 57 -13.27 -1.36 2.60
C TYR A 57 -12.32 -0.17 2.67
N THR A 58 -11.77 0.07 3.85
CA THR A 58 -10.77 1.12 4.07
C THR A 58 -9.53 0.51 4.68
N LEU A 59 -8.36 0.96 4.24
CA LEU A 59 -7.07 0.52 4.79
C LEU A 59 -7.05 0.71 6.31
N ALA A 60 -6.68 -0.36 7.01
CA ALA A 60 -6.27 -0.31 8.40
C ALA A 60 -4.76 -0.06 8.44
N GLN A 61 -4.33 1.21 8.52
CA GLN A 61 -2.91 1.58 8.38
C GLN A 61 -2.00 0.82 9.35
N GLN A 62 -2.46 0.52 10.57
CA GLN A 62 -1.70 -0.24 11.57
C GLN A 62 -1.45 -1.71 11.19
N SER A 63 -2.12 -2.23 10.16
CA SER A 63 -1.89 -3.58 9.62
C SER A 63 -0.76 -3.61 8.59
N VAL A 64 -0.26 -2.45 8.16
CA VAL A 64 0.80 -2.37 7.16
C VAL A 64 2.12 -2.82 7.77
N GLY A 65 2.76 -3.78 7.14
CA GLY A 65 4.03 -4.32 7.62
C GLY A 65 4.64 -5.38 6.71
N VAL A 66 5.78 -5.90 7.16
CA VAL A 66 6.52 -6.96 6.47
C VAL A 66 5.69 -8.23 6.41
N TYR A 67 5.66 -8.86 5.24
CA TYR A 67 5.13 -10.20 5.04
C TYR A 67 6.26 -11.13 4.60
N GLY A 68 6.39 -12.30 5.23
CA GLY A 68 7.49 -13.22 4.95
C GLY A 68 8.85 -12.59 5.28
N GLY A 69 9.78 -12.60 4.32
CA GLY A 69 11.14 -12.07 4.50
C GLY A 69 11.23 -10.56 4.34
N ASP A 70 10.87 -10.06 3.17
CA ASP A 70 10.89 -8.64 2.78
C ASP A 70 9.65 -8.23 1.98
N GLY A 71 8.59 -9.03 2.05
CA GLY A 71 7.32 -8.78 1.39
C GLY A 71 6.48 -7.70 2.09
N PHE A 72 5.25 -7.53 1.61
CA PHE A 72 4.33 -6.49 2.06
C PHE A 72 2.99 -7.10 2.46
N SER A 73 2.38 -6.58 3.52
CA SER A 73 1.00 -6.90 3.89
C SER A 73 0.22 -5.64 4.22
N ALA A 74 -1.08 -5.67 3.91
CA ALA A 74 -2.05 -4.66 4.30
C ALA A 74 -3.44 -5.29 4.44
N THR A 75 -4.21 -4.83 5.41
CA THR A 75 -5.60 -5.24 5.62
C THR A 75 -6.53 -4.07 5.37
N TYR A 76 -7.62 -4.31 4.65
CA TYR A 76 -8.71 -3.39 4.43
C TYR A 76 -9.94 -3.91 5.17
N VAL A 77 -10.63 -3.03 5.91
CA VAL A 77 -11.77 -3.41 6.75
C VAL A 77 -13.03 -2.75 6.20
N SER A 78 -14.07 -3.56 5.99
CA SER A 78 -15.39 -3.07 5.61
C SER A 78 -16.10 -2.47 6.82
N ARG A 79 -16.47 -1.19 6.74
CA ARG A 79 -17.28 -0.55 7.80
C ARG A 79 -18.71 -1.06 7.89
N LYS A 80 -19.21 -1.78 6.87
CA LYS A 80 -20.59 -2.26 6.81
C LYS A 80 -20.83 -3.51 7.65
N ASN A 81 -19.86 -4.43 7.65
CA ASN A 81 -20.00 -5.77 8.22
C ASN A 81 -18.74 -6.25 8.96
N GLY A 82 -17.66 -5.45 8.99
CA GLY A 82 -16.42 -5.79 9.71
C GLY A 82 -15.56 -6.85 9.04
N SER A 83 -15.91 -7.33 7.84
CA SER A 83 -15.07 -8.28 7.11
C SER A 83 -13.74 -7.66 6.72
N GLN A 84 -12.71 -8.50 6.63
CA GLN A 84 -11.33 -8.08 6.39
C GLN A 84 -10.86 -8.66 5.06
N LEU A 85 -10.47 -7.79 4.15
CA LEU A 85 -9.76 -8.14 2.93
C LEU A 85 -8.27 -7.97 3.19
N GLN A 86 -7.50 -9.01 2.94
CA GLN A 86 -6.06 -9.03 3.12
C GLN A 86 -5.37 -8.97 1.76
N LEU A 87 -4.41 -8.06 1.63
CA LEU A 87 -3.46 -7.99 0.53
C LEU A 87 -2.09 -8.41 1.09
N THR A 88 -1.50 -9.44 0.49
CA THR A 88 -0.10 -9.83 0.78
C THR A 88 0.70 -9.87 -0.51
N VAL A 89 1.99 -9.53 -0.42
CA VAL A 89 2.92 -9.55 -1.54
C VAL A 89 4.18 -10.25 -1.09
N ASP A 90 4.57 -11.27 -1.83
CA ASP A 90 5.83 -11.96 -1.62
C ASP A 90 6.50 -12.27 -2.96
N ARG A 91 7.79 -12.57 -2.92
CA ARG A 91 8.57 -12.96 -4.09
C ARG A 91 7.99 -14.22 -4.70
N GLY A 92 7.89 -14.24 -6.02
CA GLY A 92 7.45 -15.42 -6.72
C GLY A 92 6.98 -15.18 -8.14
N THR A 93 6.61 -16.29 -8.77
CA THR A 93 6.01 -16.33 -10.10
C THR A 93 4.87 -17.32 -10.09
N MET A 94 3.88 -17.09 -10.95
CA MET A 94 2.71 -17.96 -11.04
C MET A 94 2.57 -18.49 -12.47
N THR A 95 2.57 -19.82 -12.60
CA THR A 95 2.21 -20.55 -13.81
C THR A 95 1.10 -21.56 -13.50
N ALA A 96 0.54 -22.20 -14.54
CA ALA A 96 -0.46 -23.24 -14.36
C ALA A 96 0.08 -24.41 -13.51
N GLU A 97 1.37 -24.71 -13.66
CA GLU A 97 2.05 -25.81 -12.99
C GLU A 97 2.41 -25.47 -11.54
N THR A 98 2.77 -24.21 -11.25
CA THR A 98 3.16 -23.80 -9.88
C THR A 98 1.96 -23.43 -9.02
N CYS A 99 0.83 -23.06 -9.61
CA CYS A 99 -0.35 -22.63 -8.84
C CYS A 99 -0.87 -23.66 -7.82
N PRO A 100 -1.06 -24.96 -8.17
CA PRO A 100 -1.57 -25.94 -7.22
C PRO A 100 -0.53 -26.33 -6.15
N THR A 101 0.76 -26.06 -6.38
CA THR A 101 1.85 -26.47 -5.46
C THR A 101 2.28 -25.37 -4.49
N GLN A 102 1.82 -24.13 -4.68
CA GLN A 102 2.08 -23.08 -3.70
C GLN A 102 1.24 -23.31 -2.43
N PRO A 103 1.80 -23.07 -1.24
CA PRO A 103 1.00 -23.12 -0.02
C PRO A 103 -0.16 -22.10 -0.11
N PRO A 104 -1.34 -22.44 0.42
CA PRO A 104 -2.38 -21.44 0.66
C PRO A 104 -1.92 -20.47 1.75
N ALA A 105 -2.47 -19.26 1.77
CA ALA A 105 -2.11 -18.25 2.78
C ALA A 105 -2.53 -18.63 4.22
N ASP A 106 -3.42 -19.63 4.36
CA ASP A 106 -3.97 -20.11 5.64
C ASP A 106 -3.28 -21.36 6.21
N ASP A 107 -2.14 -21.76 5.63
CA ASP A 107 -1.34 -22.93 6.05
C ASP A 107 -2.09 -24.27 6.07
N SER A 108 -3.28 -24.37 5.45
CA SER A 108 -4.11 -25.59 5.45
C SER A 108 -3.49 -26.78 4.70
N GLY A 109 -2.41 -26.56 3.94
CA GLY A 109 -1.64 -27.61 3.25
C GLY A 109 -2.40 -28.36 2.15
N THR A 110 -3.64 -27.97 1.85
CA THR A 110 -4.45 -28.60 0.79
C THR A 110 -4.13 -27.95 -0.55
N PRO A 111 -3.79 -28.72 -1.61
CA PRO A 111 -3.59 -28.17 -2.94
C PRO A 111 -4.82 -27.38 -3.38
N ALA A 112 -4.62 -26.15 -3.83
CA ALA A 112 -5.73 -25.32 -4.29
C ALA A 112 -6.10 -25.68 -5.74
N ASP A 113 -7.40 -25.81 -6.00
CA ASP A 113 -7.91 -25.75 -7.37
C ASP A 113 -7.63 -24.36 -7.94
N CYS A 114 -6.84 -24.32 -9.02
CA CYS A 114 -6.41 -23.08 -9.64
C CYS A 114 -7.12 -22.86 -10.97
N THR A 115 -7.82 -21.73 -11.10
CA THR A 115 -8.47 -21.31 -12.34
C THR A 115 -7.86 -20.00 -12.83
N ARG A 116 -7.37 -19.99 -14.08
CA ARG A 116 -6.90 -18.76 -14.72
C ARG A 116 -8.08 -17.94 -15.22
N GLU A 117 -8.15 -16.68 -14.84
CA GLU A 117 -9.21 -15.73 -15.22
C GLU A 117 -8.56 -14.46 -15.79
N GLY A 118 -8.34 -14.45 -17.11
CA GLY A 118 -7.56 -13.39 -17.74
C GLY A 118 -6.11 -13.40 -17.25
N ASP A 119 -5.68 -12.30 -16.63
CA ASP A 119 -4.34 -12.16 -16.03
C ASP A 119 -4.29 -12.55 -14.54
N LEU A 120 -5.44 -12.91 -13.97
CA LEU A 120 -5.58 -13.30 -12.56
C LEU A 120 -5.65 -14.82 -12.42
N TRP A 121 -5.31 -15.32 -11.24
CA TRP A 121 -5.50 -16.71 -10.85
C TRP A 121 -6.42 -16.79 -9.63
N TYR A 122 -7.55 -17.46 -9.76
CA TYR A 122 -8.40 -17.78 -8.62
C TYR A 122 -7.99 -19.12 -8.01
N ARG A 123 -7.89 -19.18 -6.69
CA ARG A 123 -7.50 -20.38 -5.93
C ARG A 123 -8.65 -20.79 -5.00
N GLY A 124 -9.35 -21.87 -5.36
CA GLY A 124 -10.61 -22.31 -4.74
C GLY A 124 -10.49 -22.91 -3.33
N GLY A 125 -9.30 -23.35 -2.92
CA GLY A 125 -9.07 -23.99 -1.60
C GLY A 125 -9.09 -23.02 -0.41
N GLY A 126 -8.82 -21.73 -0.64
CA GLY A 126 -8.85 -20.67 0.39
C GLY A 126 -9.60 -19.41 -0.04
N GLY A 127 -10.23 -19.43 -1.23
CA GLY A 127 -10.97 -18.29 -1.77
C GLY A 127 -10.09 -17.05 -1.94
N GLU A 128 -9.00 -17.15 -2.70
CA GLU A 128 -8.11 -16.02 -2.98
C GLU A 128 -7.88 -15.78 -4.48
N TYR A 129 -7.58 -14.54 -4.83
CA TYR A 129 -7.05 -14.15 -6.14
C TYR A 129 -5.55 -13.86 -6.04
N VAL A 130 -4.80 -14.31 -7.04
CA VAL A 130 -3.37 -14.02 -7.19
C VAL A 130 -3.14 -13.20 -8.46
N VAL A 131 -2.45 -12.08 -8.29
CA VAL A 131 -2.07 -11.15 -9.37
C VAL A 131 -0.55 -11.27 -9.57
N PRO A 132 -0.09 -11.92 -10.65
CA PRO A 132 1.33 -12.01 -10.95
C PRO A 132 1.88 -10.64 -11.34
N LYS A 133 2.96 -10.22 -10.68
CA LYS A 133 3.77 -9.05 -11.01
C LYS A 133 5.20 -9.49 -11.27
N LYS A 134 6.05 -8.57 -11.75
CA LYS A 134 7.44 -8.91 -12.09
C LYS A 134 8.22 -9.32 -10.83
N GLY A 135 8.40 -10.62 -10.62
CA GLY A 135 9.13 -11.18 -9.48
C GLY A 135 8.34 -11.23 -8.16
N PHE A 136 7.06 -10.84 -8.18
CA PHE A 136 6.19 -10.80 -7.01
C PHE A 136 4.82 -11.39 -7.31
N LEU A 137 4.17 -11.93 -6.28
CA LEU A 137 2.78 -12.37 -6.31
C LEU A 137 1.99 -11.55 -5.31
N VAL A 138 1.02 -10.78 -5.81
CA VAL A 138 0.05 -10.10 -4.94
C VAL A 138 -1.13 -11.05 -4.71
N ARG A 139 -1.42 -11.40 -3.46
CA ARG A 139 -2.56 -12.23 -3.08
C ARG A 139 -3.63 -11.36 -2.44
N ILE A 140 -4.87 -11.57 -2.86
CA ILE A 140 -6.06 -10.92 -2.33
C ILE A 140 -7.00 -11.99 -1.81
N GLY A 141 -7.19 -12.01 -0.49
CA GLY A 141 -8.05 -12.98 0.19
C GLY A 141 -8.81 -12.34 1.35
N GLY A 142 -9.64 -13.12 2.02
CA GLY A 142 -10.36 -12.67 3.22
C GLY A 142 -11.54 -13.56 3.55
N GLU A 143 -11.61 -14.00 4.81
CA GLU A 143 -12.74 -14.79 5.28
C GLU A 143 -14.04 -13.99 5.21
N GLY A 144 -15.10 -14.60 4.68
CA GLY A 144 -16.41 -13.96 4.55
C GLY A 144 -16.45 -12.82 3.52
N VAL A 145 -15.40 -12.60 2.73
CA VAL A 145 -15.40 -11.63 1.63
C VAL A 145 -15.93 -12.31 0.36
N PRO A 146 -16.97 -11.78 -0.29
CA PRO A 146 -17.50 -12.35 -1.53
C PRO A 146 -16.44 -12.41 -2.65
N ARG A 147 -16.48 -13.47 -3.45
CA ARG A 147 -15.50 -13.71 -4.52
C ARG A 147 -15.45 -12.58 -5.55
N ASP A 148 -16.59 -12.00 -5.92
CA ASP A 148 -16.68 -10.87 -6.82
C ASP A 148 -15.97 -9.63 -6.26
N VAL A 149 -16.11 -9.36 -4.96
CA VAL A 149 -15.37 -8.30 -4.27
C VAL A 149 -13.86 -8.55 -4.31
N LEU A 150 -13.43 -9.79 -4.05
CA LEU A 150 -12.00 -10.17 -4.14
C LEU A 150 -11.46 -10.02 -5.57
N ARG A 151 -12.27 -10.36 -6.58
CA ARG A 151 -11.90 -10.20 -7.99
C ARG A 151 -11.72 -8.73 -8.34
N GLU A 152 -12.68 -7.88 -8.00
CA GLU A 152 -12.61 -6.44 -8.26
C GLU A 152 -11.38 -5.83 -7.57
N ALA A 153 -11.09 -6.22 -6.32
CA ALA A 153 -9.88 -5.81 -5.64
C ALA A 153 -8.61 -6.29 -6.36
N ALA A 154 -8.56 -7.54 -6.82
CA ALA A 154 -7.42 -8.04 -7.58
C ALA A 154 -7.21 -7.26 -8.89
N GLU A 155 -8.27 -6.91 -9.61
CA GLU A 155 -8.22 -6.09 -10.83
C GLU A 155 -7.71 -4.66 -10.56
N LYS A 156 -7.91 -4.16 -9.33
CA LYS A 156 -7.49 -2.83 -8.88
C LYS A 156 -6.11 -2.79 -8.24
N VAL A 157 -5.35 -3.89 -8.22
CA VAL A 157 -4.00 -3.90 -7.66
C VAL A 157 -3.02 -3.02 -8.47
N HIS A 158 -2.44 -2.02 -7.82
CA HIS A 158 -1.47 -1.09 -8.42
C HIS A 158 -0.42 -0.61 -7.41
N GLN A 159 0.68 -0.04 -7.90
CA GLN A 159 1.63 0.66 -7.04
C GLN A 159 1.01 1.98 -6.55
N PRO A 160 1.27 2.42 -5.32
CA PRO A 160 0.61 3.58 -4.76
C PRO A 160 0.94 4.87 -5.51
N SER A 161 -0.06 5.71 -5.69
CA SER A 161 0.10 7.14 -5.96
C SER A 161 0.75 7.87 -4.76
N ALA A 162 1.15 9.13 -4.95
CA ALA A 162 1.71 9.94 -3.86
C ALA A 162 0.77 10.04 -2.64
N GLY A 163 -0.53 10.32 -2.87
CA GLY A 163 -1.51 10.42 -1.78
C GLY A 163 -1.81 9.09 -1.10
N GLU A 164 -1.79 7.98 -1.85
CA GLU A 164 -1.92 6.65 -1.27
C GLU A 164 -0.70 6.30 -0.43
N LEU A 165 0.51 6.65 -0.88
CA LEU A 165 1.74 6.41 -0.12
C LEU A 165 1.70 7.10 1.24
N ASP A 166 1.18 8.33 1.32
CA ASP A 166 1.01 9.07 2.57
C ASP A 166 0.03 8.42 3.55
N THR A 167 -0.97 7.72 3.01
CA THR A 167 -1.92 6.95 3.83
C THR A 167 -1.35 5.58 4.20
N LEU A 168 -0.52 5.01 3.33
CA LEU A 168 -0.03 3.64 3.42
C LEU A 168 1.16 3.52 4.36
N LEU A 169 2.21 4.30 4.11
CA LEU A 169 3.49 4.21 4.82
C LEU A 169 3.77 5.52 5.56
N PRO A 170 4.14 5.45 6.85
CA PRO A 170 4.62 6.64 7.56
C PRO A 170 5.85 7.22 6.87
N PRO A 171 6.12 8.53 7.03
CA PRO A 171 7.38 9.11 6.59
C PRO A 171 8.57 8.34 7.16
N ALA A 172 9.62 8.17 6.36
CA ALA A 172 10.85 7.58 6.84
C ALA A 172 11.40 8.42 8.00
N PRO A 173 11.94 7.82 9.07
CA PRO A 173 12.55 8.58 10.15
C PRO A 173 13.63 9.51 9.59
N ALA A 174 13.60 10.77 9.98
CA ALA A 174 14.77 11.62 9.79
C ALA A 174 15.93 10.97 10.56
N GLY A 175 17.06 10.74 9.90
CA GLY A 175 18.25 10.15 10.53
C GLY A 175 18.64 10.95 11.77
N GLY A 176 18.20 10.48 12.93
CA GLY A 176 18.46 11.06 14.24
C GLY A 176 19.34 10.11 15.05
N GLU A 177 20.10 10.68 15.97
CA GLU A 177 20.87 9.88 16.92
C GLU A 177 19.91 9.01 17.75
N PRO A 178 20.28 7.76 18.08
CA PRO A 178 19.52 6.93 19.00
C PRO A 178 19.15 7.71 20.25
N VAL A 179 17.90 7.58 20.72
CA VAL A 179 17.49 8.24 21.95
C VAL A 179 18.20 7.57 23.11
N GLU A 180 19.08 8.31 23.78
CA GLU A 180 19.74 7.85 25.00
C GLU A 180 18.71 7.69 26.12
N ARG A 181 18.43 6.44 26.48
CA ARG A 181 17.60 6.08 27.63
C ARG A 181 18.46 6.10 28.89
N GLY A 182 18.44 7.22 29.61
CA GLY A 182 19.26 7.44 30.82
C GLY A 182 18.94 6.51 32.01
N ASP A 183 17.93 5.65 31.89
CA ASP A 183 17.53 4.63 32.85
C ASP A 183 18.11 3.23 32.54
N LEU A 184 18.78 3.07 31.39
CA LEU A 184 19.45 1.82 31.04
C LEU A 184 20.91 1.81 31.51
N PRO A 185 21.36 0.71 32.15
CA PRO A 185 22.77 0.50 32.41
C PRO A 185 23.60 0.50 31.10
N PRO A 186 24.81 1.06 31.09
CA PRO A 186 25.68 1.09 29.91
C PRO A 186 26.18 -0.30 29.49
N GLU A 187 26.16 -1.25 30.42
CA GLU A 187 26.45 -2.66 30.22
C GLU A 187 25.40 -3.49 30.96
N GLY A 188 24.87 -4.55 30.33
CA GLY A 188 23.84 -5.39 30.95
C GLY A 188 22.83 -5.93 29.94
N ASP A 189 21.74 -6.52 30.44
CA ASP A 189 20.64 -7.07 29.66
C ASP A 189 19.67 -5.99 29.11
N GLY A 190 19.94 -4.71 29.39
CA GLY A 190 19.08 -3.60 28.99
C GLY A 190 17.79 -3.48 29.81
N ALA A 191 17.72 -4.11 30.99
CA ALA A 191 16.65 -3.87 31.95
C ALA A 191 16.83 -2.50 32.63
N PRO A 192 15.74 -1.73 32.82
CA PRO A 192 15.80 -0.50 33.62
C PRO A 192 16.29 -0.78 35.05
N ASP A 193 17.05 0.15 35.62
CA ASP A 193 17.41 0.07 37.04
C ASP A 193 16.17 0.31 37.91
N ASN A 194 15.60 -0.78 38.43
CA ASN A 194 14.41 -0.76 39.29
C ASN A 194 14.76 -0.77 40.79
N ASN A 195 15.97 -0.36 41.19
CA ASN A 195 16.29 -0.24 42.61
C ASN A 195 15.34 0.77 43.27
N VAL A 196 14.44 0.25 44.09
CA VAL A 196 13.71 1.05 45.07
C VAL A 196 14.58 1.12 46.33
N ASP A 197 14.94 2.33 46.75
CA ASP A 197 15.65 2.54 48.02
C ASP A 197 14.89 1.89 49.19
N VAL A 198 15.62 1.56 50.26
CA VAL A 198 15.08 0.95 51.48
C VAL A 198 14.22 1.97 52.24
N GLY A 199 12.99 2.18 51.77
CA GLY A 199 12.05 3.13 52.34
C GLY A 199 10.77 3.20 51.51
N GLY A 200 9.99 2.12 51.54
CA GLY A 200 8.59 2.12 51.13
C GLY A 200 7.66 2.64 52.22
#